data_AF-A0A7W7LAF4-F1
#
_entry.id   AF-A0A7W7LAF4-F1
#
_cell.length_a   1.000
_cell.length_b   1.000
_cell.length_c   1.000
_cell.angle_alpha   90.00
_cell.angle_beta   90.00
_cell.angle_gamma   90.00
#
_symmetry.space_group_name_H-M   'P 1'
#
loop_
_entity.id
_entity.type
_entity.pdbx_description
1 polymer ?
#
loop_
_entity_poly.entity_id
_entity_poly.type
_entity_poly.pdbx_seq_one_letter_code
_entity_poly.pdbx_strand_id
1 'polypeptide(L)'
;MRRFVRPLALTGVTAAAGALTLLAAPASQAAPSDAPACVTVAGTKSFGRGEISMCPQGDGTTRVTGWVEDLLPGKGWGGTPDGRCAGWWIEMGAKGGKVGPLVCPHFTSSHEATYKFDYTFKPEAPVTGAKLNAFTA
;
A
#
# COMPACT_ATOMS: atom_id res chain seq x y z
N MET A 1 65.03 -25.59 29.09
CA MET A 1 66.09 -24.60 28.80
C MET A 1 66.99 -25.13 27.69
N ARG A 2 66.85 -24.64 26.46
CA ARG A 2 67.91 -24.66 25.43
C ARG A 2 67.77 -23.40 24.58
N ARG A 3 68.74 -22.51 24.73
CA ARG A 3 68.96 -21.30 23.91
C ARG A 3 69.78 -21.72 22.69
N PHE A 4 69.48 -21.21 21.50
CA PHE A 4 70.50 -20.90 20.49
C PHE A 4 70.05 -19.73 19.62
N VAL A 5 71.05 -19.07 19.05
CA VAL A 5 71.17 -17.63 18.77
C VAL A 5 71.04 -17.37 17.26
N ARG A 6 70.68 -16.12 16.92
CA ARG A 6 70.56 -15.46 15.59
C ARG A 6 71.62 -15.83 14.54
N PRO A 7 71.34 -15.56 13.24
CA PRO A 7 71.92 -14.34 12.68
C PRO A 7 70.95 -13.46 11.86
N LEU A 8 71.44 -12.25 11.64
CA LEU A 8 70.85 -11.03 11.11
C LEU A 8 71.39 -10.80 9.67
N ALA A 9 70.58 -10.28 8.74
CA ALA A 9 70.96 -9.35 7.65
C ALA A 9 69.72 -9.08 6.77
N LEU A 10 69.20 -7.84 6.69
CA LEU A 10 69.55 -6.80 5.68
C LEU A 10 69.41 -7.35 4.24
N THR A 11 68.61 -6.82 3.32
CA THR A 11 68.38 -5.42 2.92
C THR A 11 67.35 -5.45 1.78
N GLY A 12 66.53 -4.40 1.62
CA GLY A 12 65.73 -4.23 0.41
C GLY A 12 64.61 -3.20 0.55
N VAL A 13 64.99 -1.92 0.60
CA VAL A 13 64.08 -0.78 0.42
C VAL A 13 63.80 -0.63 -1.06
N THR A 14 62.52 -0.57 -1.49
CA THR A 14 62.09 0.29 -2.60
C THR A 14 60.60 0.60 -2.52
N ALA A 15 60.31 1.88 -2.72
CA ALA A 15 59.06 2.59 -2.61
C ALA A 15 57.90 2.09 -3.50
N ALA A 16 56.68 2.31 -3.02
CA ALA A 16 55.57 2.70 -3.89
C ALA A 16 54.66 3.67 -3.12
N ALA A 17 54.85 4.96 -3.39
CA ALA A 17 53.91 6.01 -3.02
C ALA A 17 52.65 5.84 -3.88
N GLY A 18 51.60 5.26 -3.32
CA GLY A 18 50.26 5.25 -3.90
C GLY A 18 49.48 6.46 -3.41
N ALA A 19 49.31 7.45 -4.28
CA ALA A 19 48.47 8.62 -4.04
C ALA A 19 47.02 8.19 -3.79
N LEU A 20 46.52 8.39 -2.58
CA LEU A 20 45.10 8.22 -2.24
C LEU A 20 44.35 9.47 -2.71
N THR A 21 43.66 9.36 -3.85
CA THR A 21 42.66 10.33 -4.29
C THR A 21 41.46 10.28 -3.35
N LEU A 22 41.42 11.17 -2.36
CA LEU A 22 40.22 11.42 -1.56
C LEU A 22 39.26 12.32 -2.35
N LEU A 23 38.48 11.74 -3.27
CA LEU A 23 37.20 12.31 -3.66
C LEU A 23 36.14 11.79 -2.68
N ALA A 24 35.86 12.56 -1.64
CA ALA A 24 34.67 12.37 -0.82
C ALA A 24 33.82 13.64 -0.91
N ALA A 25 32.94 13.68 -1.91
CA ALA A 25 31.83 14.63 -1.88
C ALA A 25 30.81 14.11 -0.85
N PRO A 26 30.34 14.94 0.10
CA PRO A 26 29.21 14.56 0.93
C PRO A 26 27.96 14.60 0.04
N ALA A 27 27.57 13.45 -0.50
CA ALA A 27 26.22 13.29 -0.98
C ALA A 27 25.32 13.34 0.26
N SER A 28 24.60 14.46 0.43
CA SER A 28 23.46 14.53 1.35
C SER A 28 22.53 13.36 1.02
N GLN A 29 22.60 12.29 1.80
CA GLN A 29 21.55 11.29 1.86
C GLN A 29 20.33 12.00 2.46
N ALA A 30 19.49 12.55 1.59
CA ALA A 30 18.11 12.82 1.96
C ALA A 30 17.53 11.46 2.40
N ALA A 31 17.29 11.32 3.71
CA ALA A 31 16.58 10.17 4.24
C ALA A 31 15.27 10.00 3.43
N PRO A 32 14.92 8.78 2.99
CA PRO A 32 13.61 8.55 2.38
C PRO A 32 12.56 9.12 3.32
N SER A 33 11.71 10.00 2.80
CA SER A 33 10.51 10.40 3.54
C SER A 33 9.71 9.12 3.77
N ASP A 34 9.49 8.74 5.04
CA ASP A 34 8.59 7.66 5.49
C ASP A 34 7.12 8.01 5.18
N ALA A 35 6.83 8.50 3.97
CA ALA A 35 5.48 8.69 3.50
C ALA A 35 4.80 7.31 3.50
N PRO A 36 3.69 7.14 4.22
CA PRO A 36 3.05 5.84 4.31
C PRO A 36 2.63 5.39 2.92
N ALA A 37 3.06 4.18 2.54
CA ALA A 37 2.86 3.64 1.20
C ALA A 37 1.37 3.49 0.89
N CYS A 38 1.02 3.62 -0.40
CA CYS A 38 -0.32 3.30 -0.86
C CYS A 38 -0.65 1.83 -0.58
N VAL A 39 -1.87 1.57 -0.14
CA VAL A 39 -2.42 0.22 0.01
C VAL A 39 -3.35 -0.07 -1.15
N THR A 40 -2.97 -1.01 -2.00
CA THR A 40 -3.80 -1.48 -3.12
C THR A 40 -4.30 -2.90 -2.83
N VAL A 41 -5.60 -3.11 -2.98
CA VAL A 41 -6.27 -4.40 -2.80
C VAL A 41 -7.18 -4.67 -4.00
N ALA A 42 -7.08 -5.87 -4.56
CA ALA A 42 -8.05 -6.39 -5.51
C ALA A 42 -8.80 -7.58 -4.88
N GLY A 43 -10.05 -7.77 -5.27
CA GLY A 43 -10.86 -8.86 -4.74
C GLY A 43 -11.94 -9.29 -5.71
N THR A 44 -12.22 -10.59 -5.71
CA THR A 44 -13.33 -11.21 -6.43
C THR A 44 -14.06 -12.15 -5.48
N LYS A 45 -15.38 -12.02 -5.42
CA LYS A 45 -16.30 -12.89 -4.67
C LYS A 45 -17.48 -13.22 -5.58
N SER A 46 -18.34 -14.15 -5.17
CA SER A 46 -19.52 -14.53 -5.95
C SER A 46 -20.48 -13.38 -6.22
N PHE A 47 -20.54 -12.38 -5.33
CA PHE A 47 -21.43 -11.22 -5.42
C PHE A 47 -20.79 -9.98 -6.04
N GLY A 48 -19.47 -9.95 -6.23
CA GLY A 48 -18.83 -8.71 -6.67
C GLY A 48 -17.34 -8.86 -6.95
N ARG A 49 -16.78 -7.85 -7.60
CA ARG A 49 -15.34 -7.75 -7.84
C ARG A 49 -14.88 -6.30 -7.89
N GLY A 50 -13.59 -6.06 -7.73
CA GLY A 50 -13.04 -4.72 -7.88
C GLY A 50 -11.58 -4.60 -7.52
N GLU A 51 -11.10 -3.37 -7.59
CA GLU A 51 -9.81 -2.93 -7.07
C GLU A 51 -9.96 -1.60 -6.34
N ILE A 52 -9.23 -1.42 -5.25
CA ILE A 52 -9.15 -0.17 -4.48
C ILE A 52 -7.71 0.15 -4.14
N SER A 53 -7.31 1.39 -4.34
CA SER A 53 -6.03 1.95 -3.90
C SER A 53 -6.29 3.08 -2.91
N MET A 54 -5.59 3.07 -1.78
CA MET A 54 -5.70 4.05 -0.70
C MET A 54 -4.32 4.62 -0.42
N CYS A 55 -4.10 5.88 -0.81
CA CYS A 55 -2.83 6.56 -0.71
C CYS A 55 -2.91 7.69 0.33
N PRO A 56 -2.28 7.52 1.51
CA PRO A 56 -2.11 8.61 2.46
C PRO A 56 -1.42 9.82 1.81
N GLN A 57 -1.85 11.01 2.19
CA GLN A 57 -1.34 12.29 1.69
C GLN A 57 -0.65 13.06 2.82
N GLY A 58 0.23 14.00 2.45
CA GLY A 58 1.02 14.78 3.42
C GLY A 58 0.18 15.73 4.31
N ASP A 59 -1.06 16.01 3.94
CA ASP A 59 -2.01 16.84 4.70
C ASP A 59 -2.85 16.03 5.72
N GLY A 60 -2.54 14.74 5.88
CA GLY A 60 -3.26 13.82 6.76
C GLY A 60 -4.58 13.30 6.15
N THR A 61 -4.82 13.52 4.87
CA THR A 61 -5.93 12.88 4.15
C THR A 61 -5.47 11.58 3.48
N THR A 62 -6.41 10.82 2.91
CA THR A 62 -6.15 9.63 2.09
C THR A 62 -6.93 9.75 0.80
N ARG A 63 -6.23 9.71 -0.33
CA ARG A 63 -6.84 9.59 -1.66
C ARG A 63 -7.21 8.13 -1.89
N VAL A 64 -8.45 7.90 -2.31
CA VAL A 64 -9.01 6.59 -2.59
C VAL A 64 -9.43 6.55 -4.05
N THR A 65 -8.84 5.63 -4.81
CA THR A 65 -9.17 5.40 -6.21
C THR A 65 -9.51 3.94 -6.46
N GLY A 66 -10.28 3.67 -7.50
CA GLY A 66 -10.56 2.29 -7.89
C GLY A 66 -11.91 2.10 -8.53
N TRP A 67 -12.39 0.88 -8.46
CA TRP A 67 -13.68 0.47 -8.99
C TRP A 67 -14.26 -0.72 -8.22
N VAL A 68 -15.57 -0.85 -8.28
CA VAL A 68 -16.30 -2.01 -7.76
C VAL A 68 -17.45 -2.34 -8.72
N GLU A 69 -17.68 -3.64 -8.91
CA GLU A 69 -18.78 -4.17 -9.70
C GLU A 69 -19.59 -5.14 -8.85
N ASP A 70 -20.91 -4.98 -8.90
CA ASP A 70 -21.88 -5.95 -8.40
C ASP A 70 -22.14 -6.99 -9.50
N LEU A 71 -21.82 -8.25 -9.20
CA LEU A 71 -21.96 -9.38 -10.12
C LEU A 71 -23.32 -10.08 -9.98
N LEU A 72 -24.09 -9.74 -8.95
CA LEU A 72 -25.38 -10.32 -8.65
C LEU A 72 -26.46 -9.25 -8.58
N PRO A 73 -26.64 -8.42 -9.63
CA PRO A 73 -27.69 -7.43 -9.60
C PRO A 73 -29.07 -8.12 -9.59
N GLY A 74 -29.69 -8.20 -8.42
CA GLY A 74 -31.08 -8.59 -8.21
C GLY A 74 -32.13 -7.62 -8.74
N LYS A 75 -33.33 -7.68 -8.15
CA LYS A 75 -34.44 -6.75 -8.46
C LYS A 75 -34.77 -5.79 -7.31
N GLY A 76 -33.91 -5.72 -6.29
CA GLY A 76 -34.15 -4.96 -5.06
C GLY A 76 -34.26 -5.85 -3.81
N TRP A 77 -34.80 -5.27 -2.73
CA TRP A 77 -34.86 -5.88 -1.40
C TRP A 77 -35.44 -7.30 -1.41
N GLY A 78 -34.64 -8.28 -0.97
CA GLY A 78 -35.08 -9.67 -0.75
C GLY A 78 -35.34 -10.49 -2.01
N GLY A 79 -34.94 -10.00 -3.19
CA GLY A 79 -35.08 -10.71 -4.46
C GLY A 79 -33.84 -11.52 -4.84
N THR A 80 -34.02 -12.52 -5.70
CA THR A 80 -32.93 -13.25 -6.36
C THR A 80 -32.18 -12.33 -7.34
N PRO A 81 -30.82 -12.34 -7.39
CA PRO A 81 -29.93 -13.23 -6.66
C PRO A 81 -29.72 -12.92 -5.17
N ASP A 82 -29.49 -11.67 -4.76
CA ASP A 82 -29.34 -11.34 -3.32
C ASP A 82 -29.89 -9.97 -2.85
N GLY A 83 -30.09 -9.01 -3.77
CA GLY A 83 -30.58 -7.66 -3.44
C GLY A 83 -29.61 -6.83 -2.59
N ARG A 84 -28.34 -7.22 -2.53
CA ARG A 84 -27.27 -6.55 -1.78
C ARG A 84 -26.44 -5.67 -2.71
N CYS A 85 -25.59 -4.85 -2.11
CA CYS A 85 -24.64 -4.00 -2.80
C CYS A 85 -23.22 -4.56 -2.65
N ALA A 86 -22.44 -4.54 -3.72
CA ALA A 86 -21.01 -4.84 -3.66
C ALA A 86 -20.23 -3.56 -3.29
N GLY A 87 -19.32 -3.63 -2.33
CA GLY A 87 -18.55 -2.46 -1.91
C GLY A 87 -17.30 -2.78 -1.13
N TRP A 88 -16.57 -1.73 -0.74
CA TRP A 88 -15.35 -1.83 0.04
C TRP A 88 -15.60 -1.50 1.52
N TRP A 89 -15.13 -2.36 2.42
CA TRP A 89 -14.91 -2.01 3.82
C TRP A 89 -13.47 -1.53 3.98
N ILE A 90 -13.27 -0.26 4.33
CA ILE A 90 -11.95 0.34 4.52
C ILE A 90 -11.53 0.15 5.98
N GLU A 91 -10.39 -0.49 6.19
CA GLU A 91 -9.85 -0.83 7.51
C GLU A 91 -8.94 0.29 8.04
N MET A 92 -9.12 0.66 9.29
CA MET A 92 -8.38 1.72 10.00
C MET A 92 -7.77 1.17 11.31
N GLY A 93 -7.22 -0.05 11.25
CA GLY A 93 -6.57 -0.72 12.37
C GLY A 93 -7.47 -0.90 13.60
N ALA A 94 -6.94 -0.55 14.78
CA ALA A 94 -7.63 -0.71 16.07
C ALA A 94 -8.90 0.16 16.23
N LYS A 95 -9.12 1.15 15.36
CA LYS A 95 -10.35 1.95 15.32
C LYS A 95 -11.47 1.30 14.49
N GLY A 96 -11.23 0.10 13.96
CA GLY A 96 -12.21 -0.62 13.15
C GLY A 96 -12.11 -0.23 11.69
N GLY A 97 -13.23 0.14 11.08
CA GLY A 97 -13.27 0.52 9.68
C GLY A 97 -14.55 1.27 9.34
N LYS A 98 -14.68 1.65 8.07
CA LYS A 98 -15.86 2.32 7.55
C LYS A 98 -16.30 1.71 6.23
N VAL A 99 -17.59 1.86 5.94
CA VAL A 99 -18.11 1.61 4.60
C VAL A 99 -17.47 2.62 3.63
N GLY A 100 -16.86 2.10 2.59
CA GLY A 100 -16.29 2.84 1.47
C GLY A 100 -17.24 2.87 0.27
N PRO A 101 -16.69 3.05 -0.94
CA PRO A 101 -17.45 3.02 -2.18
C PRO A 101 -18.17 1.68 -2.36
N LEU A 102 -19.42 1.75 -2.78
CA LEU A 102 -20.26 0.60 -3.06
C LEU A 102 -21.16 0.90 -4.26
N VAL A 103 -21.61 -0.15 -4.93
CA VAL A 103 -22.53 -0.10 -6.06
C VAL A 103 -23.77 -0.92 -5.76
N CYS A 104 -24.94 -0.31 -5.95
CA CYS A 104 -26.27 -0.88 -5.66
C CYS A 104 -27.20 -0.69 -6.87
N PRO A 105 -27.09 -1.51 -7.93
CA PRO A 105 -27.83 -1.28 -9.17
C PRO A 105 -29.35 -1.29 -8.99
N HIS A 106 -29.88 -1.87 -7.91
CA HIS A 106 -31.33 -1.94 -7.65
C HIS A 106 -31.92 -0.68 -7.06
N PHE A 107 -31.09 0.18 -6.47
CA PHE A 107 -31.51 1.40 -5.81
C PHE A 107 -31.20 2.65 -6.61
N THR A 108 -30.59 2.50 -7.80
CA THR A 108 -30.29 3.61 -8.71
C THR A 108 -31.14 3.49 -9.97
N SER A 109 -31.60 4.62 -10.51
CA SER A 109 -32.33 4.66 -11.78
C SER A 109 -31.46 4.30 -12.99
N SER A 110 -30.13 4.45 -12.86
CA SER A 110 -29.18 4.11 -13.91
C SER A 110 -28.90 2.60 -13.99
N HIS A 111 -29.22 1.84 -12.95
CA HIS A 111 -28.91 0.41 -12.83
C HIS A 111 -27.45 0.07 -13.15
N GLU A 112 -26.53 1.00 -12.90
CA GLU A 112 -25.11 0.81 -13.16
C GLU A 112 -24.54 -0.26 -12.22
N ALA A 113 -24.10 -1.38 -12.80
CA ALA A 113 -23.48 -2.50 -12.08
C ALA A 113 -22.03 -2.22 -11.67
N THR A 114 -21.39 -1.20 -12.23
CA THR A 114 -20.00 -0.84 -11.94
C THR A 114 -19.91 0.61 -11.51
N TYR A 115 -19.20 0.85 -10.41
CA TYR A 115 -18.90 2.18 -9.92
C TYR A 115 -17.38 2.41 -9.89
N LYS A 116 -16.93 3.47 -10.56
CA LYS A 116 -15.56 3.97 -10.50
C LYS A 116 -15.51 5.18 -9.57
N PHE A 117 -14.47 5.26 -8.75
CA PHE A 117 -14.35 6.31 -7.74
C PHE A 117 -12.94 6.88 -7.67
N ASP A 118 -12.87 8.17 -7.38
CA ASP A 118 -11.67 8.93 -7.04
C ASP A 118 -12.09 10.04 -6.08
N TYR A 119 -11.71 9.92 -4.81
CA TYR A 119 -12.05 10.89 -3.78
C TYR A 119 -10.98 10.93 -2.69
N THR A 120 -11.05 11.95 -1.85
CA THR A 120 -10.17 12.09 -0.69
C THR A 120 -11.01 12.16 0.58
N PHE A 121 -10.53 11.54 1.66
CA PHE A 121 -11.15 11.69 2.97
C PHE A 121 -10.09 11.83 4.06
N LYS A 122 -10.48 12.41 5.21
CA LYS A 122 -9.64 12.45 6.41
C LYS A 122 -9.98 11.24 7.28
N PRO A 123 -9.09 10.25 7.41
CA PRO A 123 -9.38 9.07 8.22
C PRO A 123 -9.24 9.39 9.72
N GLU A 124 -9.99 8.69 10.56
CA GLU A 124 -9.92 8.84 12.02
C GLU A 124 -8.70 8.12 12.63
N ALA A 125 -8.11 7.19 11.87
CA ALA A 125 -6.86 6.49 12.16
C ALA A 125 -6.21 6.03 10.85
N PRO A 126 -4.91 5.67 10.85
CA PRO A 126 -4.23 5.22 9.63
C PRO A 126 -4.99 4.09 8.92
N VAL A 127 -5.18 4.23 7.61
CA VAL A 127 -5.77 3.18 6.78
C VAL A 127 -4.79 2.02 6.68
N THR A 128 -5.26 0.81 6.98
CA THR A 128 -4.44 -0.41 7.03
C THR A 128 -4.78 -1.42 5.95
N GLY A 129 -5.91 -1.25 5.27
CA GLY A 129 -6.41 -2.26 4.33
C GLY A 129 -7.81 -1.94 3.81
N ALA A 130 -8.29 -2.81 2.93
CA ALA A 130 -9.68 -2.84 2.52
C ALA A 130 -10.12 -4.27 2.20
N LYS A 131 -11.41 -4.53 2.35
CA LYS A 131 -12.02 -5.83 2.06
C LYS A 131 -13.28 -5.65 1.21
N LEU A 132 -13.37 -6.42 0.13
CA LEU A 132 -14.59 -6.49 -0.66
C LEU A 132 -15.69 -7.17 0.18
N ASN A 133 -16.85 -6.55 0.28
CA ASN A 133 -17.96 -7.03 1.09
C ASN A 133 -19.32 -6.79 0.43
N ALA A 134 -20.33 -7.52 0.89
CA ALA A 134 -21.72 -7.33 0.51
C ALA A 134 -22.43 -6.52 1.60
N PHE A 135 -23.14 -5.47 1.21
CA PHE A 135 -23.83 -4.54 2.12
C PHE A 135 -25.34 -4.55 1.86
N THR A 136 -26.13 -4.41 2.91
CA THR A 136 -27.56 -4.10 2.80
C THR A 136 -27.72 -2.59 2.76
N ALA A 137 -28.59 -2.09 1.87
CA ALA A 137 -28.85 -0.65 1.76
C ALA A 137 -29.63 -0.08 2.94
#